data_AF-A0A3C0G3I1-F1
#
_entry.id   AF-A0A3C0G3I1-F1
#
_cell.length_a   1.000
_cell.length_b   1.000
_cell.length_c   1.000
_cell.angle_alpha   90.00
_cell.angle_beta   90.00
_cell.angle_gamma   90.00
#
_symmetry.space_group_name_H-M   'P 1'
#
loop_
_entity.id
_entity.type
_entity.pdbx_description
1 polymer ?
#
loop_
_entity_poly.entity_id
_entity_poly.type
_entity_poly.pdbx_seq_one_letter_code
_entity_poly.pdbx_strand_id
1 'polypeptide(L)'
;MAYGRSRVTDTRNQNNTCLNGRVVRSELRISDGEGGMIDLINQKNYTESNSSNYFVDNSDSLTTIAGFSNVKSTSSSISPPKAIVVHNSGLVPLEIGLVIPNYDSSDEGLEGTNGFVNFMLMPNHFYFFQSPRILAYNAATSTAAASSISDYLVSDSLATDFKVDSGVDSQANPGTSGTSITLSSGHNKAFRVGDIIIIGTELMRVDEIVDTTSINVTRAFLGSTAASYGTSEDIHFYTGNHLVGDGKESDSNTNVRTDASGRYAGNPFKTSQVPRTTSNELDGIVAGSFYIRTYDNAYQTLGLTNIFPTDSTGLATSTTYAINVETSLGTDTNISFSTGTNINYGGVGGVLSVINKAFTDGGYDYEVLLEGGEVKFYHKKALKDDFIKIIDPSSGTTPFGVGNIPADTDFNTKLRYARLADDTYYDKETGIEQANLGNIIYDNGSGDLIKKGQIVGSINYDTGFISFTDNYRTEFVVGYNVLSAMAGKMKTATATKNTLISIEARSMNEKVDGKLRIVTYS
;
A
#
# COMPACT_ATOMS: atom_id res chain seq x y z
N MET A 1 -66.55 23.59 31.59
CA MET A 1 -67.32 22.83 30.57
C MET A 1 -66.55 22.85 29.27
N ALA A 2 -66.48 21.71 28.59
CA ALA A 2 -65.73 21.46 27.37
C ALA A 2 -66.26 22.23 26.15
N TYR A 3 -65.39 22.53 25.18
CA TYR A 3 -65.39 22.03 23.79
C TYR A 3 -64.51 22.93 22.89
N GLY A 4 -63.70 22.30 22.04
CA GLY A 4 -62.74 22.98 21.17
C GLY A 4 -63.18 23.20 19.72
N ARG A 5 -62.30 23.84 18.94
CA ARG A 5 -61.84 23.53 17.57
C ARG A 5 -61.34 24.81 16.89
N SER A 6 -60.14 24.79 16.31
CA SER A 6 -59.99 24.96 14.85
C SER A 6 -58.57 24.60 14.39
N ARG A 7 -58.54 24.00 13.22
CA ARG A 7 -57.42 23.45 12.44
C ARG A 7 -56.85 24.57 11.55
N VAL A 8 -55.53 24.62 11.37
CA VAL A 8 -54.95 24.98 10.06
C VAL A 8 -53.88 23.95 9.73
N THR A 9 -54.07 23.34 8.57
CA THR A 9 -53.19 22.39 7.90
C THR A 9 -52.09 23.17 7.19
N ASP A 10 -50.83 22.75 7.31
CA ASP A 10 -49.88 22.96 6.20
C ASP A 10 -49.23 21.63 5.82
N THR A 11 -49.59 21.21 4.62
CA THR A 11 -49.06 20.07 3.88
C THR A 11 -47.98 20.59 2.94
N ARG A 12 -46.71 20.19 3.15
CA ARG A 12 -45.72 19.89 2.10
C ARG A 12 -44.32 19.63 2.69
N ASN A 13 -43.91 18.36 2.67
CA ASN A 13 -42.69 17.84 2.02
C ASN A 13 -42.22 16.58 2.74
N GLN A 14 -42.68 15.45 2.22
CA GLN A 14 -41.85 14.27 2.20
C GLN A 14 -40.60 14.61 1.39
N ASN A 15 -39.46 14.68 2.06
CA ASN A 15 -38.17 14.36 1.47
C ASN A 15 -37.38 13.59 2.53
N ASN A 16 -37.45 12.27 2.41
CA ASN A 16 -36.35 11.38 2.77
C ASN A 16 -35.04 11.99 2.25
N THR A 17 -34.14 12.37 3.15
CA THR A 17 -32.68 12.24 3.04
C THR A 17 -32.00 13.08 4.13
N CYS A 18 -31.53 12.41 5.17
CA CYS A 18 -30.34 12.84 5.90
C CYS A 18 -29.65 11.61 6.52
N LEU A 19 -29.04 10.81 5.64
CA LEU A 19 -27.79 10.11 5.98
C LEU A 19 -26.69 11.18 6.09
N ASN A 20 -26.68 11.94 7.18
CA ASN A 20 -25.53 12.72 7.57
C ASN A 20 -24.93 12.02 8.78
N GLY A 21 -24.08 11.02 8.50
CA GLY A 21 -23.22 10.46 9.52
C GLY A 21 -22.42 11.60 10.16
N ARG A 22 -22.61 11.80 11.47
CA ARG A 22 -21.88 12.82 12.22
C ARG A 22 -20.41 12.43 12.21
N VAL A 23 -19.57 13.20 11.53
CA VAL A 23 -18.11 13.05 11.62
C VAL A 23 -17.69 13.45 13.02
N VAL A 24 -17.18 12.49 13.78
CA VAL A 24 -16.70 12.71 15.15
C VAL A 24 -15.18 12.77 15.13
N ARG A 25 -14.63 13.88 15.63
CA ARG A 25 -13.25 13.96 16.09
C ARG A 25 -13.22 13.51 17.55
N SER A 26 -12.37 12.55 17.88
CA SER A 26 -12.16 12.16 19.28
C SER A 26 -11.06 13.03 19.86
N GLU A 27 -11.44 13.90 20.79
CA GLU A 27 -10.53 14.72 21.59
C GLU A 27 -10.64 14.23 23.04
N LEU A 28 -9.52 13.79 23.61
CA LEU A 28 -9.40 13.55 25.04
C LEU A 28 -8.52 14.66 25.60
N ARG A 29 -9.09 15.46 26.50
CA ARG A 29 -8.37 16.53 27.18
C ARG A 29 -8.22 16.16 28.64
N ILE A 30 -6.99 16.07 29.11
CA ILE A 30 -6.68 15.73 30.50
C ILE A 30 -5.97 16.94 31.11
N SER A 31 -6.49 17.46 32.21
CA SER A 31 -5.72 18.40 33.03
C SER A 31 -4.64 17.60 33.75
N ASP A 32 -3.39 17.99 33.56
CA ASP A 32 -2.31 17.48 34.41
C ASP A 32 -2.39 18.11 35.81
N GLY A 33 -1.59 17.57 36.73
CA GLY A 33 -1.52 18.04 38.13
C GLY A 33 -0.85 19.40 38.30
N GLU A 34 -0.31 19.99 37.23
CA GLU A 34 0.38 21.29 37.21
C GLU A 34 -0.46 22.39 36.53
N GLY A 35 -1.67 22.05 36.09
CA GLY A 35 -2.60 22.98 35.41
C GLY A 35 -2.36 23.10 33.91
N GLY A 36 -1.48 22.28 33.33
CA GLY A 36 -1.34 22.09 31.89
C GLY A 36 -2.44 21.17 31.33
N MET A 37 -2.71 21.31 30.04
CA MET A 37 -3.67 20.46 29.33
C MET A 37 -2.90 19.49 28.42
N ILE A 38 -3.15 18.19 28.62
CA ILE A 38 -2.74 17.16 27.67
C ILE A 38 -3.90 16.97 26.69
N ASP A 39 -3.71 17.47 25.47
CA ASP A 39 -4.66 17.32 24.37
C ASP A 39 -4.27 16.11 23.50
N LEU A 40 -5.04 15.03 23.62
CA LEU A 40 -4.92 13.84 22.78
C LEU A 40 -5.98 13.92 21.70
N ILE A 41 -5.56 14.30 20.48
CA ILE A 41 -6.45 14.49 19.34
C ILE A 41 -6.26 13.33 18.37
N ASN A 42 -7.31 12.55 18.15
CA ASN A 42 -7.33 11.62 17.04
C ASN A 42 -7.58 12.38 15.74
N GLN A 43 -6.62 12.35 14.82
CA GLN A 43 -6.72 13.01 13.52
C GLN A 43 -7.63 12.25 12.54
N LYS A 44 -7.99 10.99 12.85
CA LYS A 44 -8.94 10.21 12.05
C LYS A 44 -10.37 10.65 12.30
N ASN A 45 -11.09 10.84 11.21
CA ASN A 45 -12.52 11.13 11.22
C ASN A 45 -13.29 9.80 11.22
N TYR A 46 -14.17 9.62 12.21
CA TYR A 46 -15.04 8.46 12.29
C TYR A 46 -16.49 8.86 12.09
N THR A 47 -17.31 7.95 11.56
CA THR A 47 -18.75 8.11 11.56
C THR A 47 -19.37 7.23 12.63
N GLU A 48 -20.22 7.78 13.50
CA GLU A 48 -21.00 6.98 14.45
C GLU A 48 -21.89 6.00 13.67
N SER A 49 -21.72 4.70 13.90
CA SER A 49 -22.48 3.64 13.23
C SER A 49 -23.60 3.09 14.10
N ASN A 50 -23.42 3.06 15.42
CA ASN A 50 -24.43 2.63 16.38
C ASN A 50 -24.18 3.27 17.76
N SER A 51 -25.24 3.54 18.51
CA SER A 51 -25.19 3.99 19.91
C SER A 51 -26.36 3.38 20.69
N SER A 52 -26.06 2.44 21.58
CA SER A 52 -27.08 1.69 22.33
C SER A 52 -26.82 1.74 23.83
N ASN A 53 -27.91 1.71 24.62
CA ASN A 53 -27.85 1.55 26.07
C ASN A 53 -28.33 0.16 26.46
N TYR A 54 -27.67 -0.42 27.45
CA TYR A 54 -27.94 -1.76 27.97
C TYR A 54 -28.04 -1.69 29.49
N PHE A 55 -28.92 -2.51 30.06
CA PHE A 55 -29.05 -2.69 31.49
C PHE A 55 -28.56 -4.09 31.84
N VAL A 56 -27.79 -4.19 32.92
CA VAL A 56 -27.19 -5.44 33.38
C VAL A 56 -27.42 -5.62 34.86
N ASP A 57 -27.78 -6.83 35.26
CA ASP A 57 -27.99 -7.21 36.66
C ASP A 57 -26.67 -7.69 37.29
N ASN A 58 -26.75 -8.17 38.54
CA ASN A 58 -25.61 -8.72 39.29
C ASN A 58 -25.42 -10.23 39.09
N SER A 59 -25.93 -10.82 38.01
CA SER A 59 -25.76 -12.26 37.75
C SER A 59 -24.28 -12.69 37.77
N ASP A 60 -24.02 -13.93 38.20
CA ASP A 60 -22.69 -14.52 38.15
C ASP A 60 -22.16 -14.70 36.72
N SER A 61 -23.08 -14.85 35.75
CA SER A 61 -22.74 -14.88 34.33
C SER A 61 -22.82 -13.48 33.74
N LEU A 62 -21.75 -13.05 33.05
CA LEU A 62 -21.78 -11.77 32.35
C LEU A 62 -22.82 -11.80 31.21
N THR A 63 -23.50 -10.68 31.02
CA THR A 63 -24.44 -10.50 29.92
C THR A 63 -23.69 -10.02 28.69
N THR A 64 -23.80 -10.70 27.56
CA THR A 64 -23.24 -10.21 26.29
C THR A 64 -23.96 -8.94 25.82
N ILE A 65 -23.22 -7.85 25.72
CA ILE A 65 -23.72 -6.51 25.38
C ILE A 65 -23.60 -6.26 23.88
N ALA A 66 -22.46 -6.64 23.32
CA ALA A 66 -22.15 -6.46 21.91
C ALA A 66 -21.36 -7.67 21.42
N GLY A 67 -21.89 -8.38 20.42
CA GLY A 67 -21.16 -9.41 19.67
C GLY A 67 -20.76 -8.89 18.31
N PHE A 68 -19.51 -9.07 17.92
CA PHE A 68 -18.98 -8.58 16.65
C PHE A 68 -18.97 -9.68 15.59
N SER A 69 -19.52 -9.39 14.42
CA SER A 69 -19.60 -10.35 13.31
C SER A 69 -19.54 -9.67 11.94
N ASN A 70 -18.70 -10.19 11.04
CA ASN A 70 -18.73 -9.87 9.61
C ASN A 70 -19.98 -10.46 8.91
N VAL A 71 -20.67 -11.43 9.53
CA VAL A 71 -21.91 -12.02 9.03
C VAL A 71 -23.09 -11.34 9.72
N LYS A 72 -23.99 -10.72 8.95
CA LYS A 72 -25.28 -10.22 9.45
C LYS A 72 -26.22 -11.39 9.73
N SER A 73 -26.06 -12.07 10.85
CA SER A 73 -26.88 -13.27 11.16
C SER A 73 -27.98 -13.04 12.20
N THR A 74 -27.98 -11.96 12.98
CA THR A 74 -29.04 -11.66 13.96
C THR A 74 -29.19 -10.17 14.25
N SER A 75 -30.31 -9.77 14.88
CA SER A 75 -30.61 -8.39 15.30
C SER A 75 -29.67 -7.83 16.39
N SER A 76 -28.74 -8.64 16.92
CA SER A 76 -27.78 -8.27 17.97
C SER A 76 -26.31 -8.28 17.53
N SER A 77 -25.99 -8.73 16.32
CA SER A 77 -24.61 -8.73 15.80
C SER A 77 -24.23 -7.38 15.21
N ILE A 78 -23.13 -6.79 15.67
CA ILE A 78 -22.58 -5.53 15.17
C ILE A 78 -21.42 -5.82 14.22
N SER A 79 -21.35 -5.16 13.07
CA SER A 79 -20.17 -5.28 12.19
C SER A 79 -18.92 -4.79 12.90
N PRO A 80 -17.74 -5.44 12.73
CA PRO A 80 -16.50 -5.03 13.39
C PRO A 80 -16.24 -3.53 13.15
N PRO A 81 -16.28 -2.71 14.21
CA PRO A 81 -16.16 -1.27 14.05
C PRO A 81 -14.71 -0.86 13.91
N LYS A 82 -14.43 0.35 13.42
CA LYS A 82 -13.06 0.89 13.42
C LYS A 82 -12.65 1.43 14.79
N ALA A 83 -13.62 1.81 15.62
CA ALA A 83 -13.39 2.22 17.00
C ALA A 83 -14.63 1.95 17.87
N ILE A 84 -14.44 1.86 19.19
CA ILE A 84 -15.51 1.56 20.17
C ILE A 84 -15.36 2.46 21.39
N VAL A 85 -16.47 3.03 21.87
CA VAL A 85 -16.56 3.60 23.22
C VAL A 85 -17.43 2.71 24.09
N VAL A 86 -16.91 2.35 25.26
CA VAL A 86 -17.63 1.65 26.32
C VAL A 86 -17.76 2.60 27.49
N HIS A 87 -18.98 3.08 27.78
CA HIS A 87 -19.24 4.09 28.80
C HIS A 87 -20.23 3.56 29.84
N ASN A 88 -19.82 3.55 31.11
CA ASN A 88 -20.75 3.30 32.21
C ASN A 88 -21.57 4.57 32.45
N SER A 89 -22.81 4.57 31.98
CA SER A 89 -23.76 5.68 32.15
C SER A 89 -24.72 5.48 33.33
N GLY A 90 -24.45 4.46 34.14
CA GLY A 90 -25.22 4.09 35.32
C GLY A 90 -24.67 4.68 36.62
N LEU A 91 -25.27 4.25 37.73
CA LEU A 91 -24.96 4.76 39.07
C LEU A 91 -23.97 3.88 39.84
N VAL A 92 -23.74 2.65 39.37
CA VAL A 92 -22.93 1.64 40.08
C VAL A 92 -21.77 1.15 39.20
N PRO A 93 -20.67 0.68 39.81
CA PRO A 93 -19.58 0.07 39.06
C PRO A 93 -20.05 -1.14 38.26
N LEU A 94 -19.48 -1.31 37.07
CA LEU A 94 -19.70 -2.46 36.19
C LEU A 94 -18.43 -3.30 36.15
N GLU A 95 -18.56 -4.62 36.12
CA GLU A 95 -17.51 -5.48 35.56
C GLU A 95 -17.74 -5.57 34.05
N ILE A 96 -16.67 -5.32 33.29
CA ILE A 96 -16.64 -5.42 31.84
C ILE A 96 -15.70 -6.55 31.46
N GLY A 97 -16.20 -7.49 30.67
CA GLY A 97 -15.43 -8.57 30.07
C GLY A 97 -15.25 -8.35 28.58
N LEU A 98 -14.00 -8.42 28.12
CA LEU A 98 -13.65 -8.51 26.71
C LEU A 98 -13.40 -9.97 26.37
N VAL A 99 -14.17 -10.51 25.43
CA VAL A 99 -13.93 -11.85 24.87
C VAL A 99 -13.09 -11.67 23.62
N ILE A 100 -11.90 -12.25 23.61
CA ILE A 100 -10.90 -12.08 22.54
C ILE A 100 -10.48 -13.44 21.98
N PRO A 101 -10.03 -13.52 20.73
CA PRO A 101 -9.44 -14.74 20.22
C PRO A 101 -8.11 -15.01 20.93
N ASN A 102 -7.83 -16.29 21.20
CA ASN A 102 -6.53 -16.74 21.69
C ASN A 102 -5.82 -17.52 20.59
N TYR A 103 -4.54 -17.25 20.39
CA TYR A 103 -3.72 -17.88 19.36
C TYR A 103 -2.60 -18.72 19.97
N ASP A 104 -2.28 -19.81 19.28
CA ASP A 104 -1.07 -20.56 19.56
C ASP A 104 0.14 -19.75 19.08
N SER A 105 1.09 -19.53 19.98
CA SER A 105 2.35 -18.86 19.67
C SER A 105 3.32 -19.71 18.82
N SER A 106 3.02 -20.99 18.58
CA SER A 106 3.89 -21.95 17.90
C SER A 106 3.40 -22.45 16.55
N ASP A 107 2.09 -22.43 16.27
CA ASP A 107 1.49 -22.96 15.03
C ASP A 107 0.50 -21.99 14.38
N GLU A 108 0.52 -20.71 14.78
CA GLU A 108 -0.27 -19.62 14.19
C GLU A 108 -1.80 -19.82 14.18
N GLY A 109 -2.30 -20.92 14.74
CA GLY A 109 -3.71 -21.28 14.74
C GLY A 109 -4.48 -20.64 15.89
N LEU A 110 -5.80 -20.52 15.72
CA LEU A 110 -6.69 -20.22 16.84
C LEU A 110 -6.61 -21.37 17.85
N GLU A 111 -6.36 -21.04 19.10
CA GLU A 111 -6.62 -21.99 20.17
C GLU A 111 -8.14 -22.23 20.25
N GLY A 112 -8.53 -23.47 20.54
CA GLY A 112 -9.94 -23.86 20.68
C GLY A 112 -10.68 -23.19 21.84
N THR A 113 -10.06 -22.24 22.54
CA THR A 113 -10.62 -21.48 23.66
C THR A 113 -10.41 -19.99 23.49
N ASN A 114 -11.40 -19.18 23.90
CA ASN A 114 -11.28 -17.72 23.87
C ASN A 114 -10.45 -17.21 25.06
N GLY A 115 -9.77 -16.09 24.87
CA GLY A 115 -9.19 -15.30 25.95
C GLY A 115 -10.23 -14.34 26.56
N PHE A 116 -10.03 -14.00 27.83
CA PHE A 116 -10.90 -13.08 28.57
C PHE A 116 -10.07 -12.01 29.27
N VAL A 117 -10.46 -10.74 29.11
CA VAL A 117 -9.90 -9.62 29.87
C VAL A 117 -11.03 -8.94 30.63
N ASN A 118 -10.98 -8.98 31.96
CA ASN A 118 -11.97 -8.35 32.82
C ASN A 118 -11.40 -7.11 33.50
N PHE A 119 -12.20 -6.06 33.57
CA PHE A 119 -11.87 -4.85 34.32
C PHE A 119 -13.12 -4.19 34.89
N MET A 120 -12.93 -3.37 35.92
CA MET A 120 -14.02 -2.61 36.52
C MET A 120 -14.15 -1.23 35.87
N LEU A 121 -15.36 -0.86 35.47
CA LEU A 121 -15.70 0.46 34.93
C LEU A 121 -16.59 1.22 35.92
N MET A 122 -16.02 2.26 36.54
CA MET A 122 -16.73 3.10 37.51
C MET A 122 -17.85 3.93 36.86
N PRO A 123 -18.84 4.41 37.64
CA PRO A 123 -19.89 5.30 37.14
C PRO A 123 -19.31 6.51 36.39
N ASN A 124 -19.89 6.84 35.24
CA ASN A 124 -19.49 7.94 34.34
C ASN A 124 -18.06 7.82 33.77
N HIS A 125 -17.38 6.68 33.90
CA HIS A 125 -16.11 6.41 33.25
C HIS A 125 -16.32 5.71 31.91
N PHE A 126 -15.35 5.86 31.00
CA PHE A 126 -15.37 5.22 29.69
C PHE A 126 -14.00 4.66 29.28
N TYR A 127 -14.03 3.65 28.41
CA TYR A 127 -12.89 3.22 27.62
C TYR A 127 -13.12 3.56 26.15
N PHE A 128 -12.06 4.00 25.47
CA PHE A 128 -12.05 4.24 24.04
C PHE A 128 -11.02 3.33 23.37
N PHE A 129 -11.51 2.40 22.55
CA PHE A 129 -10.69 1.50 21.75
C PHE A 129 -10.59 2.06 20.33
N GLN A 130 -9.42 2.62 19.98
CA GLN A 130 -9.16 3.17 18.63
C GLN A 130 -8.94 2.10 17.56
N SER A 131 -8.72 0.85 17.98
CA SER A 131 -8.68 -0.34 17.14
C SER A 131 -9.21 -1.50 17.96
N PRO A 132 -10.24 -2.25 17.51
CA PRO A 132 -10.70 -3.45 18.19
C PRO A 132 -9.89 -4.70 17.84
N ARG A 133 -8.76 -4.57 17.13
CA ARG A 133 -7.80 -5.66 16.94
C ARG A 133 -7.09 -5.97 18.27
N ILE A 134 -7.73 -6.80 19.06
CA ILE A 134 -7.26 -7.25 20.36
C ILE A 134 -7.34 -8.77 20.35
N LEU A 135 -6.24 -9.43 20.67
CA LEU A 135 -6.11 -10.87 20.75
C LEU A 135 -5.12 -11.23 21.85
N ALA A 136 -5.11 -12.50 22.24
CA ALA A 136 -4.14 -13.07 23.16
C ALA A 136 -3.32 -14.15 22.46
N TYR A 137 -2.16 -14.43 23.05
CA TYR A 137 -1.34 -15.59 22.74
C TYR A 137 -1.22 -16.47 23.98
N ASN A 138 -1.09 -17.77 23.77
CA ASN A 138 -0.89 -18.76 24.83
C ASN A 138 0.50 -18.72 25.50
N ALA A 139 1.38 -17.80 25.09
CA ALA A 139 2.71 -17.61 25.64
C ALA A 139 3.09 -16.12 25.75
N ALA A 140 4.25 -15.84 26.35
CA ALA A 140 4.81 -14.49 26.46
C ALA A 140 5.36 -13.93 25.12
N THR A 141 5.29 -14.71 24.05
CA THR A 141 5.75 -14.36 22.70
C THR A 141 4.56 -14.31 21.74
N SER A 142 4.60 -13.35 20.81
CA SER A 142 3.62 -13.24 19.72
C SER A 142 4.22 -13.68 18.40
N THR A 143 3.36 -14.16 17.50
CA THR A 143 3.69 -14.44 16.11
C THR A 143 3.42 -13.25 15.17
N ALA A 144 3.74 -12.04 15.63
CA ALA A 144 3.44 -10.80 14.92
C ALA A 144 4.06 -10.72 13.51
N ALA A 145 5.10 -11.50 13.24
CA ALA A 145 5.80 -11.60 11.96
C ALA A 145 6.15 -13.07 11.65
N ALA A 146 5.15 -13.96 11.68
CA ALA A 146 5.29 -15.38 11.35
C ALA A 146 6.12 -15.62 10.08
N SER A 147 5.91 -14.78 9.06
CA SER A 147 6.78 -14.68 7.90
C SER A 147 6.98 -13.22 7.50
N SER A 148 8.25 -12.83 7.36
CA SER A 148 8.67 -11.52 6.87
C SER A 148 9.25 -11.62 5.46
N ILE A 149 8.77 -10.74 4.59
CA ILE A 149 9.38 -10.42 3.31
C ILE A 149 10.13 -9.10 3.48
N SER A 150 11.41 -9.07 3.09
CA SER A 150 12.26 -7.90 3.19
C SER A 150 12.93 -7.67 1.83
N ASP A 151 12.88 -6.43 1.36
CA ASP A 151 13.54 -5.95 0.15
C ASP A 151 13.41 -6.88 -1.06
N TYR A 152 12.20 -7.41 -1.22
CA TYR A 152 11.87 -8.26 -2.33
C TYR A 152 11.68 -7.39 -3.57
N LEU A 153 12.55 -7.56 -4.56
CA LEU A 153 12.34 -6.98 -5.88
C LEU A 153 11.19 -7.72 -6.55
N VAL A 154 10.12 -7.01 -6.89
CA VAL A 154 8.93 -7.64 -7.47
C VAL A 154 9.26 -8.32 -8.81
N SER A 155 10.20 -7.74 -9.57
CA SER A 155 10.76 -8.31 -10.79
C SER A 155 11.59 -9.59 -10.57
N ASP A 156 11.93 -10.00 -9.35
CA ASP A 156 12.61 -11.28 -9.13
C ASP A 156 11.62 -12.47 -9.17
N SER A 157 10.29 -12.26 -9.21
CA SER A 157 9.30 -13.34 -9.46
C SER A 157 9.32 -13.89 -10.89
N LEU A 158 10.14 -13.32 -11.78
CA LEU A 158 9.99 -13.42 -13.23
C LEU A 158 10.62 -14.68 -13.83
N ALA A 159 9.93 -15.80 -13.70
CA ALA A 159 9.84 -16.71 -14.84
C ALA A 159 8.82 -16.11 -15.83
N THR A 160 9.29 -15.17 -16.64
CA THR A 160 8.71 -14.64 -17.91
C THR A 160 7.32 -13.98 -17.94
N ASP A 161 6.45 -14.08 -16.92
CA ASP A 161 5.03 -13.68 -17.07
C ASP A 161 4.42 -12.85 -15.93
N PHE A 162 5.23 -12.19 -15.07
CA PHE A 162 4.71 -11.40 -13.92
C PHE A 162 3.70 -12.17 -13.06
N LYS A 163 4.01 -13.43 -12.75
CA LYS A 163 3.06 -14.35 -12.14
C LYS A 163 3.58 -14.94 -10.85
N VAL A 164 2.70 -15.05 -9.87
CA VAL A 164 2.93 -15.73 -8.60
C VAL A 164 1.89 -16.82 -8.47
N ASP A 165 2.33 -18.06 -8.25
CA ASP A 165 1.43 -19.19 -8.05
C ASP A 165 0.47 -18.91 -6.88
N SER A 166 -0.82 -19.15 -7.09
CA SER A 166 -1.85 -19.03 -6.05
C SER A 166 -2.01 -20.31 -5.22
N GLY A 167 -1.40 -21.42 -5.65
CA GLY A 167 -1.59 -22.75 -5.09
C GLY A 167 -2.97 -23.34 -5.43
N VAL A 168 -3.66 -22.79 -6.42
CA VAL A 168 -5.00 -23.21 -6.85
C VAL A 168 -4.99 -23.51 -8.35
N ASP A 169 -5.68 -24.59 -8.71
CA ASP A 169 -5.92 -25.00 -10.08
C ASP A 169 -7.39 -24.86 -10.48
N SER A 170 -7.62 -24.69 -11.78
CA SER A 170 -8.96 -24.77 -12.37
C SER A 170 -9.44 -26.22 -12.46
N GLN A 171 -10.72 -26.48 -12.20
CA GLN A 171 -11.31 -27.82 -12.26
C GLN A 171 -12.13 -28.06 -13.52
N ALA A 172 -12.58 -27.01 -14.20
CA ALA A 172 -13.32 -27.12 -15.46
C ALA A 172 -13.03 -25.94 -16.38
N ASN A 173 -13.07 -26.22 -17.69
CA ASN A 173 -12.78 -25.25 -18.74
C ASN A 173 -13.97 -24.28 -18.94
N PRO A 174 -13.79 -22.95 -18.78
CA PRO A 174 -14.82 -21.96 -19.14
C PRO A 174 -15.05 -21.84 -20.66
N GLY A 175 -14.28 -22.53 -21.50
CA GLY A 175 -14.28 -22.36 -22.95
C GLY A 175 -13.63 -21.03 -23.34
N THR A 176 -14.01 -20.45 -24.48
CA THR A 176 -13.50 -19.14 -24.96
C THR A 176 -14.39 -17.96 -24.61
N SER A 177 -15.62 -18.21 -24.14
CA SER A 177 -16.61 -17.16 -23.80
C SER A 177 -17.23 -17.31 -22.42
N GLY A 178 -17.10 -18.47 -21.76
CA GLY A 178 -17.57 -18.62 -20.39
C GLY A 178 -16.76 -17.75 -19.45
N THR A 179 -17.44 -17.22 -18.43
CA THR A 179 -16.90 -16.30 -17.43
C THR A 179 -16.83 -16.91 -16.04
N SER A 180 -17.23 -18.17 -15.88
CA SER A 180 -17.20 -18.86 -14.60
C SER A 180 -16.07 -19.88 -14.58
N ILE A 181 -15.18 -19.77 -13.60
CA ILE A 181 -14.08 -20.71 -13.38
C ILE A 181 -14.47 -21.61 -12.21
N THR A 182 -14.48 -22.91 -12.46
CA THR A 182 -14.69 -23.91 -11.42
C THR A 182 -13.38 -24.21 -10.71
N LEU A 183 -13.43 -24.32 -9.39
CA LEU A 183 -12.32 -24.56 -8.48
C LEU A 183 -12.65 -25.76 -7.57
N SER A 184 -11.62 -26.31 -6.92
CA SER A 184 -11.83 -27.29 -5.85
C SER A 184 -12.50 -26.64 -4.63
N SER A 185 -13.22 -27.43 -3.84
CA SER A 185 -13.97 -26.93 -2.69
C SER A 185 -13.07 -26.19 -1.70
N GLY A 186 -13.39 -24.92 -1.42
CA GLY A 186 -12.65 -24.04 -0.53
C GLY A 186 -11.51 -23.29 -1.20
N HIS A 187 -11.12 -23.60 -2.44
CA HIS A 187 -10.04 -22.90 -3.14
C HIS A 187 -10.42 -21.47 -3.54
N ASN A 188 -11.72 -21.17 -3.62
CA ASN A 188 -12.24 -19.82 -3.81
C ASN A 188 -11.74 -18.82 -2.74
N LYS A 189 -11.35 -19.32 -1.57
CA LYS A 189 -10.79 -18.52 -0.46
C LYS A 189 -9.44 -17.90 -0.75
N ALA A 190 -8.69 -18.36 -1.76
CA ALA A 190 -7.44 -17.72 -2.16
C ALA A 190 -7.68 -16.35 -2.83
N PHE A 191 -8.87 -16.15 -3.42
CA PHE A 191 -9.18 -15.00 -4.28
C PHE A 191 -10.08 -13.98 -3.59
N ARG A 192 -10.02 -12.74 -4.07
CA ARG A 192 -10.87 -11.62 -3.67
C ARG A 192 -11.36 -10.92 -4.94
N VAL A 193 -12.54 -10.29 -4.85
CA VAL A 193 -13.07 -9.47 -5.94
C VAL A 193 -12.08 -8.34 -6.26
N GLY A 194 -11.81 -8.15 -7.55
CA GLY A 194 -10.84 -7.20 -8.08
C GLY A 194 -9.44 -7.77 -8.32
N ASP A 195 -9.14 -8.98 -7.85
CA ASP A 195 -7.88 -9.64 -8.17
C ASP A 195 -7.71 -9.81 -9.69
N ILE A 196 -6.49 -9.59 -10.17
CA ILE A 196 -6.10 -9.99 -11.52
C ILE A 196 -5.35 -11.31 -11.42
N ILE A 197 -5.87 -12.31 -12.12
CA ILE A 197 -5.34 -13.66 -12.17
C ILE A 197 -4.88 -14.01 -13.58
N ILE A 198 -3.98 -14.98 -13.69
CA ILE A 198 -3.44 -15.49 -14.96
C ILE A 198 -3.72 -16.99 -15.04
N ILE A 199 -4.24 -17.42 -16.18
CA ILE A 199 -4.30 -18.83 -16.57
C ILE A 199 -3.68 -18.94 -17.96
N GLY A 200 -2.66 -19.78 -18.11
CA GLY A 200 -1.81 -19.80 -19.30
C GLY A 200 -1.16 -18.43 -19.54
N THR A 201 -1.68 -17.67 -20.50
CA THR A 201 -1.22 -16.32 -20.86
C THR A 201 -2.33 -15.26 -20.81
N GLU A 202 -3.56 -15.61 -20.44
CA GLU A 202 -4.66 -14.66 -20.32
C GLU A 202 -4.74 -14.08 -18.91
N LEU A 203 -4.90 -12.77 -18.85
CA LEU A 203 -5.23 -12.05 -17.65
C LEU A 203 -6.75 -11.95 -17.52
N MET A 204 -7.25 -12.25 -16.33
CA MET A 204 -8.67 -12.17 -16.01
C MET A 204 -8.85 -11.40 -14.70
N ARG A 205 -9.93 -10.65 -14.56
CA ARG A 205 -10.28 -9.99 -13.31
C ARG A 205 -11.39 -10.75 -12.60
N VAL A 206 -11.21 -11.07 -11.33
CA VAL A 206 -12.25 -11.67 -10.49
C VAL A 206 -13.34 -10.63 -10.21
N ASP A 207 -14.54 -10.88 -10.69
CA ASP A 207 -15.68 -9.98 -10.47
C ASP A 207 -16.54 -10.42 -9.28
N GLU A 208 -16.61 -11.74 -9.02
CA GLU A 208 -17.45 -12.30 -7.98
C GLU A 208 -16.90 -13.62 -7.44
N ILE A 209 -17.02 -13.81 -6.13
CA ILE A 209 -16.86 -15.13 -5.48
C ILE A 209 -18.26 -15.71 -5.31
N VAL A 210 -18.62 -16.67 -6.16
CA VAL A 210 -20.01 -17.17 -6.28
C VAL A 210 -20.33 -18.14 -5.14
N ASP A 211 -19.49 -19.15 -4.97
CA ASP A 211 -19.60 -20.16 -3.93
C ASP A 211 -18.23 -20.74 -3.55
N THR A 212 -18.21 -21.87 -2.84
CA THR A 212 -16.98 -22.55 -2.40
C THR A 212 -16.17 -23.17 -3.53
N THR A 213 -16.72 -23.26 -4.73
CA THR A 213 -16.19 -24.00 -5.88
C THR A 213 -16.18 -23.18 -7.17
N SER A 214 -16.56 -21.91 -7.14
CA SER A 214 -16.64 -21.11 -8.37
C SER A 214 -16.43 -19.61 -8.15
N ILE A 215 -15.80 -19.00 -9.15
CA ILE A 215 -15.61 -17.55 -9.27
C ILE A 215 -16.07 -17.09 -10.64
N ASN A 216 -16.61 -15.88 -10.73
CA ASN A 216 -16.88 -15.23 -12.01
C ASN A 216 -15.79 -14.21 -12.33
N VAL A 217 -15.44 -14.12 -13.62
CA VAL A 217 -14.34 -13.29 -14.11
C VAL A 217 -14.71 -12.48 -15.35
N THR A 218 -14.10 -11.31 -15.47
CA THR A 218 -13.96 -10.59 -16.73
C THR A 218 -12.69 -11.10 -17.42
N ARG A 219 -12.86 -11.51 -18.68
CA ARG A 219 -11.82 -12.12 -19.51
C ARG A 219 -11.07 -11.11 -20.34
N ALA A 220 -9.96 -11.55 -20.94
CA ALA A 220 -9.14 -10.71 -21.83
C ALA A 220 -8.78 -9.35 -21.18
N PHE A 221 -8.49 -9.38 -19.87
CA PHE A 221 -8.25 -8.17 -19.10
C PHE A 221 -6.86 -7.59 -19.46
N LEU A 222 -6.68 -6.27 -19.32
CA LEU A 222 -5.45 -5.55 -19.69
C LEU A 222 -4.96 -5.84 -21.13
N GLY A 223 -5.88 -6.15 -22.05
CA GLY A 223 -5.56 -6.39 -23.47
C GLY A 223 -5.00 -7.78 -23.77
N SER A 224 -5.06 -8.73 -22.82
CA SER A 224 -4.71 -10.12 -23.11
C SER A 224 -5.72 -10.78 -24.04
N THR A 225 -5.35 -11.90 -24.66
CA THR A 225 -6.25 -12.65 -25.56
C THR A 225 -6.98 -13.74 -24.79
N ALA A 226 -8.30 -13.84 -24.97
CA ALA A 226 -9.08 -14.95 -24.41
C ALA A 226 -8.69 -16.29 -25.06
N ALA A 227 -8.37 -17.31 -24.26
CA ALA A 227 -8.03 -18.64 -24.76
C ALA A 227 -8.86 -19.76 -24.10
N SER A 228 -8.82 -20.97 -24.67
CA SER A 228 -9.40 -22.15 -24.02
C SER A 228 -8.32 -22.85 -23.22
N TYR A 229 -8.65 -23.26 -22.00
CA TYR A 229 -7.71 -23.93 -21.09
C TYR A 229 -8.12 -25.38 -20.84
N GLY A 230 -7.18 -26.22 -20.42
CA GLY A 230 -7.47 -27.57 -19.94
C GLY A 230 -8.18 -27.59 -18.59
N THR A 231 -8.31 -28.78 -18.03
CA THR A 231 -8.58 -28.97 -16.59
C THR A 231 -7.25 -29.03 -15.85
N SER A 232 -7.25 -28.66 -14.56
CA SER A 232 -6.06 -28.64 -13.70
C SER A 232 -4.98 -27.65 -14.14
N GLU A 233 -5.42 -26.52 -14.71
CA GLU A 233 -4.52 -25.43 -15.09
C GLU A 233 -4.28 -24.52 -13.89
N ASP A 234 -3.00 -24.27 -13.60
CA ASP A 234 -2.56 -23.45 -12.47
C ASP A 234 -3.02 -21.99 -12.64
N ILE A 235 -3.63 -21.48 -11.58
CA ILE A 235 -4.08 -20.08 -11.50
C ILE A 235 -3.01 -19.29 -10.76
N HIS A 236 -2.58 -18.18 -11.33
CA HIS A 236 -1.56 -17.31 -10.75
C HIS A 236 -2.12 -15.92 -10.45
N PHE A 237 -1.55 -15.22 -9.48
CA PHE A 237 -1.74 -13.78 -9.31
C PHE A 237 -0.85 -13.00 -10.27
N TYR A 238 -1.38 -11.93 -10.86
CA TYR A 238 -0.59 -10.99 -11.65
C TYR A 238 0.12 -9.98 -10.73
N THR A 239 1.42 -9.81 -10.91
CA THR A 239 2.27 -8.89 -10.10
C THR A 239 2.71 -7.64 -10.87
N GLY A 240 2.41 -7.57 -12.16
CA GLY A 240 2.73 -6.41 -13.00
C GLY A 240 1.94 -5.16 -12.61
N ASN A 241 2.25 -4.04 -13.25
CA ASN A 241 1.56 -2.79 -13.00
C ASN A 241 0.23 -2.76 -13.77
N HIS A 242 -0.89 -2.73 -13.04
CA HIS A 242 -2.25 -2.76 -13.59
C HIS A 242 -2.59 -1.51 -14.40
N LEU A 243 -1.78 -0.45 -14.33
CA LEU A 243 -1.97 0.79 -15.09
C LEU A 243 -1.39 0.73 -16.52
N VAL A 244 -0.71 -0.37 -16.88
CA VAL A 244 0.02 -0.52 -18.14
C VAL A 244 -0.87 -1.03 -19.29
N GLY A 245 -2.13 -1.43 -19.04
CA GLY A 245 -3.02 -2.05 -20.03
C GLY A 245 -3.78 -1.08 -20.97
N ASP A 246 -3.35 -1.05 -22.26
CA ASP A 246 -4.13 -0.97 -23.52
C ASP A 246 -3.21 -0.74 -24.74
N GLY A 247 -1.95 -1.20 -24.70
CA GLY A 247 -0.93 -0.90 -25.72
C GLY A 247 -0.30 0.49 -25.62
N LYS A 248 -0.37 1.14 -24.43
CA LYS A 248 0.11 2.52 -24.22
C LYS A 248 1.46 2.65 -23.51
N GLU A 249 2.00 1.57 -22.95
CA GLU A 249 3.36 1.52 -22.41
C GLU A 249 4.01 0.23 -22.94
N SER A 250 4.94 0.36 -23.89
CA SER A 250 5.72 -0.75 -24.45
C SER A 250 6.89 -1.07 -23.52
N ASP A 251 6.60 -1.73 -22.42
CA ASP A 251 7.62 -2.43 -21.64
C ASP A 251 7.63 -3.88 -22.08
N SER A 252 8.83 -4.41 -22.33
CA SER A 252 9.10 -5.74 -22.88
C SER A 252 8.66 -6.92 -22.00
N ASN A 253 7.74 -6.71 -21.06
CA ASN A 253 7.34 -7.66 -20.05
C ASN A 253 8.50 -8.18 -19.18
N THR A 254 9.56 -7.39 -18.99
CA THR A 254 10.78 -7.84 -18.29
C THR A 254 10.95 -7.31 -16.87
N ASN A 255 10.24 -6.25 -16.47
CA ASN A 255 10.45 -5.58 -15.18
C ASN A 255 9.13 -5.03 -14.62
N VAL A 256 8.92 -5.17 -13.31
CA VAL A 256 7.81 -4.54 -12.58
C VAL A 256 8.26 -3.17 -12.08
N ARG A 257 7.55 -2.12 -12.53
CA ARG A 257 7.95 -0.73 -12.29
C ARG A 257 6.77 0.24 -12.33
N THR A 258 7.01 1.47 -11.89
CA THR A 258 6.07 2.58 -12.05
C THR A 258 5.90 2.96 -13.54
N ASP A 259 4.79 3.61 -13.88
CA ASP A 259 4.54 4.11 -15.24
C ASP A 259 5.32 5.41 -15.56
N ALA A 260 5.11 5.98 -16.74
CA ALA A 260 5.70 7.26 -17.15
C ALA A 260 5.22 8.47 -16.31
N SER A 261 4.20 8.32 -15.47
CA SER A 261 3.76 9.32 -14.49
C SER A 261 4.22 8.96 -13.06
N GLY A 262 5.07 7.94 -12.91
CA GLY A 262 5.56 7.48 -11.61
C GLY A 262 4.56 6.65 -10.81
N ARG A 263 3.46 6.19 -11.42
CA ARG A 263 2.38 5.49 -10.71
C ARG A 263 2.53 3.99 -10.81
N TYR A 264 2.21 3.28 -9.74
CA TYR A 264 2.02 1.84 -9.73
C TYR A 264 0.68 1.49 -9.09
N ALA A 265 0.04 0.43 -9.62
CA ALA A 265 -1.08 -0.22 -8.96
C ALA A 265 -0.99 -1.73 -9.20
N GLY A 266 -1.08 -2.54 -8.15
CA GLY A 266 -0.98 -3.99 -8.30
C GLY A 266 -0.69 -4.74 -7.01
N ASN A 267 -0.41 -6.04 -7.14
CA ASN A 267 -0.15 -6.97 -6.04
C ASN A 267 1.31 -7.46 -6.09
N PRO A 268 2.24 -6.85 -5.34
CA PRO A 268 3.67 -7.17 -5.41
C PRO A 268 4.02 -8.41 -4.57
N PHE A 269 3.36 -9.54 -4.84
CA PHE A 269 3.54 -10.77 -4.08
C PHE A 269 4.83 -11.49 -4.41
N LYS A 270 5.30 -12.28 -3.44
CA LYS A 270 6.45 -13.19 -3.58
C LYS A 270 5.96 -14.63 -3.71
N THR A 271 6.58 -15.39 -4.61
CA THR A 271 6.20 -16.74 -5.04
C THR A 271 6.03 -17.78 -3.92
N SER A 272 6.80 -17.69 -2.84
CA SER A 272 6.76 -18.67 -1.73
C SER A 272 5.99 -18.19 -0.49
N GLN A 273 5.53 -16.94 -0.46
CA GLN A 273 4.96 -16.29 0.71
C GLN A 273 3.81 -15.37 0.28
N VAL A 274 2.80 -15.98 -0.33
CA VAL A 274 1.60 -15.26 -0.76
C VAL A 274 0.77 -14.92 0.48
N PRO A 275 0.27 -13.68 0.61
CA PRO A 275 -0.55 -13.31 1.77
C PRO A 275 -1.90 -14.03 1.84
N ARG A 276 -2.24 -14.92 0.90
CA ARG A 276 -3.57 -15.52 0.79
C ARG A 276 -3.46 -17.00 0.50
N THR A 277 -4.27 -17.78 1.20
CA THR A 277 -4.22 -19.24 1.22
C THR A 277 -5.61 -19.83 1.05
N THR A 278 -5.68 -21.14 0.79
CA THR A 278 -6.95 -21.87 0.73
C THR A 278 -7.57 -22.13 2.11
N SER A 279 -6.83 -21.93 3.22
CA SER A 279 -7.38 -22.08 4.58
C SER A 279 -8.09 -20.80 5.06
N ASN A 280 -7.61 -19.63 4.65
CA ASN A 280 -8.08 -18.28 5.03
C ASN A 280 -7.82 -17.86 6.49
N GLU A 281 -7.08 -18.68 7.25
CA GLU A 281 -6.92 -18.48 8.69
C GLU A 281 -6.08 -17.23 8.99
N LEU A 282 -4.94 -17.10 8.31
CA LEU A 282 -3.94 -16.05 8.55
C LEU A 282 -3.70 -15.16 7.33
N ASP A 283 -4.69 -15.15 6.43
CA ASP A 283 -4.63 -14.37 5.21
C ASP A 283 -4.54 -12.87 5.48
N GLY A 284 -3.65 -12.24 4.72
CA GLY A 284 -3.48 -10.83 4.51
C GLY A 284 -2.07 -10.37 4.86
N ILE A 285 -1.87 -9.06 4.78
CA ILE A 285 -0.66 -8.38 5.22
C ILE A 285 -0.91 -7.79 6.62
N VAL A 286 0.09 -7.82 7.49
CA VAL A 286 0.01 -7.18 8.82
C VAL A 286 -0.02 -5.67 8.65
N ALA A 287 -1.05 -5.03 9.19
CA ALA A 287 -1.18 -3.58 9.13
C ALA A 287 0.01 -2.88 9.80
N GLY A 288 0.61 -1.91 9.10
CA GLY A 288 1.78 -1.14 9.55
C GLY A 288 3.13 -1.78 9.20
N SER A 289 3.13 -2.99 8.63
CA SER A 289 4.39 -3.69 8.28
C SER A 289 4.90 -3.40 6.88
N PHE A 290 4.07 -2.80 6.01
CA PHE A 290 4.40 -2.67 4.58
C PHE A 290 5.30 -1.46 4.32
N TYR A 291 6.31 -1.65 3.46
CA TYR A 291 7.16 -0.57 2.99
C TYR A 291 7.61 -0.79 1.53
N ILE A 292 8.02 0.30 0.87
CA ILE A 292 8.57 0.32 -0.49
C ILE A 292 9.84 1.15 -0.51
N ARG A 293 10.85 0.68 -1.27
CA ARG A 293 12.03 1.46 -1.63
C ARG A 293 12.20 1.46 -3.15
N THR A 294 12.34 2.65 -3.73
CA THR A 294 12.55 2.83 -5.16
C THR A 294 14.04 2.95 -5.48
N TYR A 295 14.43 2.55 -6.68
CA TYR A 295 15.78 2.80 -7.16
C TYR A 295 15.98 4.29 -7.48
N ASP A 296 17.18 4.80 -7.21
CA ASP A 296 17.65 6.08 -7.71
C ASP A 296 18.17 5.93 -9.15
N ASN A 297 18.06 7.00 -9.92
CA ASN A 297 18.59 7.06 -11.28
C ASN A 297 20.09 6.81 -11.35
N ALA A 298 20.50 6.06 -12.38
CA ALA A 298 21.89 5.96 -12.76
C ALA A 298 22.39 7.29 -13.35
N TYR A 299 23.65 7.62 -13.12
CA TYR A 299 24.27 8.76 -13.76
C TYR A 299 25.75 8.57 -14.08
N GLN A 300 26.23 9.36 -15.02
CA GLN A 300 27.64 9.57 -15.27
C GLN A 300 28.00 11.04 -15.09
N THR A 301 29.12 11.29 -14.43
CA THR A 301 29.68 12.65 -14.30
C THR A 301 30.76 12.88 -15.33
N LEU A 302 30.90 14.09 -15.86
CA LEU A 302 32.06 14.44 -16.69
C LEU A 302 33.36 14.60 -15.87
N GLY A 303 33.27 14.64 -14.54
CA GLY A 303 34.42 14.81 -13.66
C GLY A 303 34.92 16.25 -13.61
N LEU A 304 34.04 17.19 -13.90
CA LEU A 304 34.29 18.62 -13.81
C LEU A 304 34.03 19.12 -12.39
N THR A 305 34.71 20.18 -11.98
CA THR A 305 34.52 20.77 -10.65
C THR A 305 34.29 22.26 -10.76
N ASN A 306 33.37 22.79 -9.95
CA ASN A 306 33.04 24.22 -9.85
C ASN A 306 32.60 24.86 -11.18
N ILE A 307 31.88 24.12 -12.02
CA ILE A 307 31.27 24.66 -13.25
C ILE A 307 29.99 25.44 -12.92
N PHE A 308 29.87 26.63 -13.48
CA PHE A 308 28.68 27.46 -13.39
C PHE A 308 27.91 27.49 -14.72
N PRO A 309 26.59 27.75 -14.71
CA PRO A 309 25.81 27.86 -15.94
C PRO A 309 26.34 28.89 -16.95
N THR A 310 27.06 29.90 -16.48
CA THR A 310 27.64 30.99 -17.29
C THR A 310 29.01 30.65 -17.89
N ASP A 311 29.63 29.54 -17.47
CA ASP A 311 30.94 29.17 -17.96
C ASP A 311 30.84 28.63 -19.38
N SER A 312 31.78 29.06 -20.23
CA SER A 312 31.84 28.59 -21.61
C SER A 312 32.31 27.14 -21.68
N THR A 313 31.66 26.34 -22.53
CA THR A 313 32.13 24.98 -22.87
C THR A 313 33.32 25.00 -23.81
N GLY A 314 33.57 26.12 -24.51
CA GLY A 314 34.59 26.22 -25.57
C GLY A 314 34.21 25.54 -26.89
N LEU A 315 32.98 25.02 -27.02
CA LEU A 315 32.45 24.55 -28.30
C LEU A 315 32.27 25.71 -29.29
N ALA A 316 32.44 25.44 -30.58
CA ALA A 316 32.22 26.42 -31.62
C ALA A 316 30.72 26.72 -31.77
N THR A 317 30.35 27.96 -32.07
CA THR A 317 28.96 28.36 -32.37
C THR A 317 28.49 27.77 -33.69
N SER A 318 27.18 27.54 -33.85
CA SER A 318 26.57 27.07 -35.11
C SER A 318 27.20 25.78 -35.65
N THR A 319 27.66 24.91 -34.76
CA THR A 319 28.30 23.64 -35.09
C THR A 319 27.45 22.49 -34.58
N THR A 320 27.29 21.45 -35.40
CA THR A 320 26.58 20.23 -35.01
C THR A 320 27.57 19.24 -34.41
N TYR A 321 27.30 18.84 -33.18
CA TYR A 321 28.02 17.80 -32.45
C TYR A 321 27.12 16.57 -32.29
N ALA A 322 27.72 15.42 -32.00
CA ALA A 322 27.00 14.19 -31.72
C ALA A 322 27.61 13.43 -30.55
N ILE A 323 26.76 12.67 -29.85
CA ILE A 323 27.16 11.77 -28.76
C ILE A 323 26.49 10.40 -28.94
N ASN A 324 27.12 9.36 -28.42
CA ASN A 324 26.51 8.05 -28.24
C ASN A 324 26.16 7.86 -26.76
N VAL A 325 25.10 7.11 -26.49
CA VAL A 325 24.66 6.77 -25.13
C VAL A 325 24.49 5.26 -25.04
N GLU A 326 25.26 4.63 -24.17
CA GLU A 326 25.19 3.21 -23.85
C GLU A 326 24.46 3.02 -22.51
N THR A 327 23.50 2.09 -22.48
CA THR A 327 22.71 1.71 -21.31
C THR A 327 22.62 0.19 -21.20
N SER A 328 21.97 -0.31 -20.14
CA SER A 328 21.67 -1.75 -20.00
C SER A 328 20.78 -2.30 -21.14
N LEU A 329 20.04 -1.44 -21.84
CA LEU A 329 19.10 -1.82 -22.90
C LEU A 329 19.72 -1.78 -24.31
N GLY A 330 20.94 -1.26 -24.44
CA GLY A 330 21.64 -1.12 -25.72
C GLY A 330 22.33 0.23 -25.89
N THR A 331 22.65 0.57 -27.14
CA THR A 331 23.36 1.81 -27.47
C THR A 331 22.56 2.64 -28.46
N ASP A 332 22.23 3.87 -28.07
CA ASP A 332 21.75 4.90 -28.97
C ASP A 332 22.93 5.62 -29.60
N THR A 333 22.95 5.69 -30.93
CA THR A 333 24.09 6.21 -31.68
C THR A 333 23.79 7.54 -32.36
N ASN A 334 24.80 8.41 -32.37
CA ASN A 334 24.85 9.69 -33.07
C ASN A 334 23.69 10.63 -32.73
N ILE A 335 23.36 10.73 -31.45
CA ILE A 335 22.41 11.74 -30.94
C ILE A 335 23.02 13.12 -31.17
N SER A 336 22.47 13.83 -32.15
CA SER A 336 23.02 15.10 -32.62
C SER A 336 22.38 16.31 -31.96
N PHE A 337 23.17 17.35 -31.72
CA PHE A 337 22.72 18.65 -31.26
C PHE A 337 23.55 19.75 -31.92
N SER A 338 22.94 20.92 -32.15
CA SER A 338 23.62 22.07 -32.75
C SER A 338 23.77 23.19 -31.73
N THR A 339 24.99 23.72 -31.60
CA THR A 339 25.26 24.88 -30.73
C THR A 339 24.69 26.16 -31.34
N GLY A 340 24.14 27.02 -30.49
CA GLY A 340 23.68 28.34 -30.86
C GLY A 340 24.76 29.41 -30.68
N THR A 341 24.32 30.64 -30.44
CA THR A 341 25.21 31.75 -30.03
C THR A 341 25.61 31.66 -28.56
N ASN A 342 24.81 31.00 -27.72
CA ASN A 342 25.15 30.70 -26.33
C ASN A 342 25.89 29.37 -26.25
N ILE A 343 27.20 29.42 -26.03
CA ILE A 343 28.08 28.24 -25.89
C ILE A 343 28.41 27.93 -24.42
N ASN A 344 27.71 28.54 -23.48
CA ASN A 344 27.87 28.25 -22.06
C ASN A 344 27.22 26.92 -21.69
N TYR A 345 27.63 26.32 -20.57
CA TYR A 345 27.02 25.08 -20.09
C TYR A 345 25.51 25.24 -19.92
N GLY A 346 25.06 26.32 -19.27
CA GLY A 346 23.65 26.58 -18.99
C GLY A 346 23.08 27.84 -19.68
N GLY A 347 21.90 28.24 -19.18
CA GLY A 347 21.13 29.35 -19.75
C GLY A 347 20.28 28.94 -20.96
N VAL A 348 19.40 29.84 -21.39
CA VAL A 348 18.54 29.61 -22.57
C VAL A 348 19.41 29.39 -23.80
N GLY A 349 19.22 28.25 -24.47
CA GLY A 349 20.01 27.86 -25.64
C GLY A 349 21.47 27.51 -25.34
N GLY A 350 21.86 27.36 -24.07
CA GLY A 350 23.16 26.83 -23.68
C GLY A 350 23.31 25.36 -24.02
N VAL A 351 24.54 24.85 -23.94
CA VAL A 351 24.91 23.51 -24.43
C VAL A 351 24.08 22.40 -23.77
N LEU A 352 23.92 22.41 -22.44
CA LEU A 352 23.13 21.38 -21.76
C LEU A 352 21.64 21.46 -22.12
N SER A 353 21.12 22.67 -22.37
CA SER A 353 19.73 22.86 -22.79
C SER A 353 19.46 22.30 -24.19
N VAL A 354 20.39 22.47 -25.13
CA VAL A 354 20.23 21.92 -26.49
C VAL A 354 20.45 20.40 -26.54
N ILE A 355 21.31 19.85 -25.66
CA ILE A 355 21.44 18.40 -25.47
C ILE A 355 20.12 17.82 -24.94
N ASN A 356 19.56 18.40 -23.87
CA ASN A 356 18.26 17.95 -23.35
C ASN A 356 17.13 18.08 -24.38
N LYS A 357 17.19 19.09 -25.26
CA LYS A 357 16.26 19.20 -26.38
C LYS A 357 16.43 18.04 -27.36
N ALA A 358 17.67 17.68 -27.72
CA ALA A 358 17.94 16.53 -28.59
C ALA A 358 17.44 15.21 -27.97
N PHE A 359 17.62 15.03 -26.66
CA PHE A 359 17.05 13.88 -25.93
C PHE A 359 15.53 13.85 -26.02
N THR A 360 14.88 14.99 -25.74
CA THR A 360 13.42 15.12 -25.77
C THR A 360 12.84 14.88 -27.17
N ASP A 361 13.41 15.53 -28.19
CA ASP A 361 12.97 15.41 -29.59
C ASP A 361 13.15 13.98 -30.13
N GLY A 362 14.20 13.29 -29.67
CA GLY A 362 14.47 11.90 -30.02
C GLY A 362 13.64 10.87 -29.23
N GLY A 363 12.86 11.30 -28.24
CA GLY A 363 12.08 10.41 -27.39
C GLY A 363 12.95 9.57 -26.44
N TYR A 364 14.16 10.04 -26.13
CA TYR A 364 15.08 9.35 -25.25
C TYR A 364 14.77 9.63 -23.78
N ASP A 365 14.92 8.61 -22.94
CA ASP A 365 14.76 8.73 -21.48
C ASP A 365 16.05 9.21 -20.80
N TYR A 366 16.69 10.24 -21.35
CA TYR A 366 17.94 10.82 -20.82
C TYR A 366 17.75 12.26 -20.38
N GLU A 367 18.57 12.69 -19.42
CA GLU A 367 18.62 14.08 -18.99
C GLU A 367 20.07 14.46 -18.66
N VAL A 368 20.47 15.70 -18.94
CA VAL A 368 21.74 16.25 -18.48
C VAL A 368 21.52 17.48 -17.62
N LEU A 369 22.15 17.50 -16.44
CA LEU A 369 21.99 18.56 -15.45
C LEU A 369 23.37 19.07 -14.97
N LEU A 370 23.39 20.32 -14.54
CA LEU A 370 24.52 20.89 -13.80
C LEU A 370 24.13 20.96 -12.32
N GLU A 371 24.74 20.13 -11.49
CA GLU A 371 24.40 19.98 -10.07
C GLU A 371 25.65 20.09 -9.20
N GLY A 372 25.65 21.03 -8.26
CA GLY A 372 26.78 21.19 -7.33
C GLY A 372 28.12 21.51 -8.02
N GLY A 373 28.08 22.09 -9.23
CA GLY A 373 29.28 22.42 -10.01
C GLY A 373 29.82 21.30 -10.89
N GLU A 374 29.06 20.21 -11.10
CA GLU A 374 29.41 19.07 -11.94
C GLU A 374 28.32 18.81 -12.99
N VAL A 375 28.72 18.38 -14.19
CA VAL A 375 27.80 17.98 -15.25
C VAL A 375 27.49 16.49 -15.12
N LYS A 376 26.21 16.17 -15.03
CA LYS A 376 25.73 14.80 -14.84
C LYS A 376 24.73 14.42 -15.93
N PHE A 377 24.99 13.30 -16.59
CA PHE A 377 24.06 12.64 -17.49
C PHE A 377 23.34 11.56 -16.72
N TYR A 378 22.01 11.60 -16.74
CA TYR A 378 21.11 10.68 -16.05
C TYR A 378 20.39 9.81 -17.06
N HIS A 379 20.24 8.53 -16.73
CA HIS A 379 19.14 7.73 -17.29
C HIS A 379 17.89 8.03 -16.44
N LYS A 380 16.82 8.52 -17.07
CA LYS A 380 15.58 8.89 -16.37
C LYS A 380 14.85 7.68 -15.80
N LYS A 381 15.04 6.49 -16.38
CA LYS A 381 14.60 5.23 -15.78
C LYS A 381 15.53 4.85 -14.63
N ALA A 382 14.99 4.18 -13.62
CA ALA A 382 15.76 3.65 -12.51
C ALA A 382 15.45 2.16 -12.37
N LEU A 383 16.18 1.35 -13.15
CA LEU A 383 16.06 -0.10 -13.15
C LEU A 383 17.22 -0.71 -12.36
N LYS A 384 17.05 -1.90 -11.81
CA LYS A 384 18.12 -2.64 -11.13
C LYS A 384 19.30 -2.82 -12.08
N ASP A 385 20.51 -2.58 -11.57
CA ASP A 385 21.79 -2.73 -12.30
C ASP A 385 21.93 -1.84 -13.55
N ASP A 386 21.05 -0.85 -13.71
CA ASP A 386 21.06 0.03 -14.86
C ASP A 386 22.18 1.08 -14.78
N PHE A 387 22.61 1.55 -15.95
CA PHE A 387 23.68 2.54 -16.08
C PHE A 387 23.45 3.45 -17.29
N ILE A 388 24.15 4.58 -17.31
CA ILE A 388 24.27 5.44 -18.48
C ILE A 388 25.74 5.75 -18.72
N LYS A 389 26.21 5.49 -19.93
CA LYS A 389 27.58 5.77 -20.33
C LYS A 389 27.59 6.53 -21.64
N ILE A 390 28.06 7.76 -21.56
CA ILE A 390 28.29 8.66 -22.67
C ILE A 390 29.64 8.32 -23.29
N ILE A 391 29.64 8.12 -24.60
CA ILE A 391 30.83 7.77 -25.39
C ILE A 391 30.88 8.57 -26.68
N ASP A 392 32.06 8.57 -27.31
CA ASP A 392 32.25 9.22 -28.61
C ASP A 392 31.23 8.72 -29.66
N PRO A 393 30.78 9.62 -30.56
CA PRO A 393 29.87 9.26 -31.63
C PRO A 393 30.56 8.30 -32.61
N SER A 394 29.78 7.37 -33.18
CA SER A 394 30.32 6.47 -34.22
C SER A 394 30.52 7.19 -35.55
N SER A 395 29.90 8.36 -35.73
CA SER A 395 30.11 9.28 -36.84
C SER A 395 29.73 10.72 -36.48
N GLY A 396 30.40 11.71 -37.08
CA GLY A 396 30.16 13.14 -36.79
C GLY A 396 31.21 13.77 -35.89
N THR A 397 30.98 15.00 -35.46
CA THR A 397 31.93 15.76 -34.62
C THR A 397 31.64 15.50 -33.14
N THR A 398 32.63 14.99 -32.40
CA THR A 398 32.52 14.80 -30.94
C THR A 398 32.63 16.13 -30.19
N PRO A 399 31.84 16.36 -29.13
CA PRO A 399 32.05 17.48 -28.22
C PRO A 399 33.14 17.17 -27.17
N PHE A 400 33.58 15.91 -27.03
CA PHE A 400 34.53 15.49 -26.00
C PHE A 400 35.96 15.84 -26.40
N GLY A 401 36.76 16.27 -25.43
CA GLY A 401 38.12 16.78 -25.66
C GLY A 401 38.16 18.13 -26.38
N VAL A 402 37.03 18.82 -26.52
CA VAL A 402 36.91 20.14 -27.14
C VAL A 402 36.66 21.20 -26.07
N GLY A 403 37.48 22.25 -26.08
CA GLY A 403 37.35 23.35 -25.14
C GLY A 403 37.55 22.90 -23.70
N ASN A 404 36.54 23.13 -22.85
CA ASN A 404 36.54 22.77 -21.43
C ASN A 404 35.81 21.45 -21.16
N ILE A 405 35.36 20.74 -22.18
CA ILE A 405 34.75 19.41 -22.05
C ILE A 405 35.87 18.35 -22.07
N PRO A 406 36.01 17.50 -21.04
CA PRO A 406 37.05 16.47 -20.99
C PRO A 406 36.89 15.45 -22.13
N ALA A 407 37.94 14.68 -22.41
CA ALA A 407 37.83 13.56 -23.34
C ALA A 407 37.02 12.42 -22.72
N ASP A 408 36.35 11.61 -23.53
CA ASP A 408 35.53 10.49 -23.05
C ASP A 408 36.32 9.49 -22.19
N THR A 409 37.59 9.25 -22.55
CA THR A 409 38.54 8.43 -21.77
C THR A 409 38.78 8.93 -20.34
N ASP A 410 38.53 10.21 -20.02
CA ASP A 410 38.73 10.79 -18.69
C ASP A 410 37.54 10.57 -17.73
N PHE A 411 36.36 10.25 -18.27
CA PHE A 411 35.12 10.14 -17.48
C PHE A 411 34.31 8.87 -17.74
N ASN A 412 34.70 8.02 -18.70
CA ASN A 412 34.03 6.75 -19.02
C ASN A 412 33.91 5.78 -17.82
N THR A 413 34.75 5.92 -16.80
CA THR A 413 34.74 5.13 -15.56
C THR A 413 33.93 5.75 -14.42
N LYS A 414 33.50 7.02 -14.55
CA LYS A 414 32.81 7.78 -13.50
C LYS A 414 31.30 7.55 -13.53
N LEU A 415 30.93 6.28 -13.49
CA LEU A 415 29.56 5.79 -13.54
C LEU A 415 29.04 5.56 -12.12
N ARG A 416 27.80 5.96 -11.87
CA ARG A 416 27.00 5.47 -10.75
C ARG A 416 25.83 4.68 -11.32
N TYR A 417 25.80 3.40 -11.00
CA TYR A 417 24.69 2.52 -11.30
C TYR A 417 23.45 2.92 -10.50
N ALA A 418 22.28 2.61 -11.05
CA ALA A 418 21.04 2.69 -10.32
C ALA A 418 21.11 1.76 -9.09
N ARG A 419 20.66 2.27 -7.94
CA ARG A 419 20.72 1.55 -6.67
C ARG A 419 19.58 1.99 -5.77
N LEU A 420 19.21 1.13 -4.82
CA LEU A 420 18.33 1.52 -3.73
C LEU A 420 19.03 2.53 -2.81
N ALA A 421 18.26 3.48 -2.29
CA ALA A 421 18.72 4.35 -1.23
C ALA A 421 18.98 3.55 0.06
N ASP A 422 19.92 4.02 0.88
CA ASP A 422 20.21 3.42 2.17
C ASP A 422 19.01 3.54 3.12
N ASP A 423 18.73 2.48 3.88
CA ASP A 423 17.55 2.39 4.77
C ASP A 423 17.70 3.24 6.02
N THR A 424 18.94 3.52 6.37
CA THR A 424 19.33 4.32 7.50
C THR A 424 20.39 5.33 7.08
N TYR A 425 20.54 6.38 7.88
CA TYR A 425 21.65 7.31 7.77
C TYR A 425 22.18 7.63 9.16
N TYR A 426 23.45 7.99 9.22
CA TYR A 426 24.07 8.44 10.46
C TYR A 426 23.86 9.94 10.63
N ASP A 427 23.13 10.34 11.67
CA ASP A 427 22.99 11.74 12.03
C ASP A 427 24.32 12.25 12.58
N LYS A 428 24.91 13.24 11.89
CA LYS A 428 26.23 13.79 12.23
C LYS A 428 26.23 14.59 13.54
N GLU A 429 25.08 15.11 13.97
CA GLU A 429 24.96 15.91 15.19
C GLU A 429 24.79 15.02 16.42
N THR A 430 23.92 14.02 16.32
CA THR A 430 23.60 13.13 17.44
C THR A 430 24.47 11.88 17.49
N GLY A 431 25.09 11.50 16.36
CA GLY A 431 25.86 10.27 16.24
C GLY A 431 25.00 8.99 16.28
N ILE A 432 23.70 9.13 16.02
CA ILE A 432 22.73 8.04 16.09
C ILE A 432 22.30 7.66 14.67
N GLU A 433 22.19 6.35 14.43
CA GLU A 433 21.61 5.81 13.21
C GLU A 433 20.10 6.05 13.20
N GLN A 434 19.59 6.69 12.14
CA GLN A 434 18.19 7.02 11.99
C GLN A 434 17.63 6.41 10.70
N ALA A 435 16.35 6.05 10.73
CA ALA A 435 15.65 5.57 9.54
C ALA A 435 15.61 6.66 8.46
N ASN A 436 15.88 6.29 7.21
CA ASN A 436 15.88 7.18 6.07
C ASN A 436 14.47 7.37 5.50
N LEU A 437 13.56 7.92 6.32
CA LEU A 437 12.15 8.12 5.97
C LEU A 437 11.91 9.05 4.76
N GLY A 438 12.96 9.75 4.30
CA GLY A 438 12.93 10.52 3.06
C GLY A 438 12.89 9.68 1.79
N ASN A 439 13.45 8.46 1.85
CA ASN A 439 13.62 7.57 0.70
C ASN A 439 12.79 6.27 0.80
N ILE A 440 12.10 6.07 1.93
CA ILE A 440 11.22 4.93 2.17
C ILE A 440 9.77 5.41 2.12
N ILE A 441 8.94 4.70 1.36
CA ILE A 441 7.49 4.79 1.50
C ILE A 441 7.08 3.77 2.56
N TYR A 442 6.39 4.18 3.61
CA TYR A 442 5.98 3.29 4.71
C TYR A 442 4.48 3.36 4.97
N ASP A 443 3.91 2.26 5.43
CA ASP A 443 2.51 2.17 5.85
C ASP A 443 2.31 2.69 7.29
N ASN A 444 1.28 3.52 7.49
CA ASN A 444 0.91 4.04 8.81
C ASN A 444 -0.03 3.12 9.62
N GLY A 445 -0.30 1.89 9.16
CA GLY A 445 -1.21 0.94 9.79
C GLY A 445 -2.70 1.24 9.56
N SER A 446 -3.01 2.20 8.69
CA SER A 446 -4.36 2.64 8.35
C SER A 446 -4.74 2.40 6.90
N GLY A 447 -3.81 1.84 6.12
CA GLY A 447 -3.92 1.68 4.68
C GLY A 447 -3.37 2.85 3.88
N ASP A 448 -2.75 3.87 4.51
CA ASP A 448 -2.11 4.98 3.80
C ASP A 448 -0.60 4.74 3.70
N LEU A 449 -0.06 4.95 2.50
CA LEU A 449 1.38 4.90 2.24
C LEU A 449 1.96 6.31 2.32
N ILE A 450 2.97 6.50 3.16
CA ILE A 450 3.53 7.80 3.52
C ILE A 450 4.98 7.91 3.03
N LYS A 451 5.31 9.04 2.40
CA LYS A 451 6.69 9.44 2.07
C LYS A 451 6.86 10.91 2.41
N LYS A 452 7.94 11.27 3.12
CA LYS A 452 8.20 12.68 3.54
C LYS A 452 7.00 13.35 4.22
N GLY A 453 6.25 12.60 5.02
CA GLY A 453 5.06 13.08 5.75
C GLY A 453 3.80 13.29 4.90
N GLN A 454 3.82 12.93 3.61
CA GLN A 454 2.67 13.05 2.70
C GLN A 454 2.13 11.67 2.33
N ILE A 455 0.81 11.57 2.17
CA ILE A 455 0.17 10.38 1.61
C ILE A 455 0.49 10.33 0.11
N VAL A 456 1.20 9.29 -0.32
CA VAL A 456 1.59 9.06 -1.72
C VAL A 456 0.87 7.86 -2.33
N GLY A 457 0.10 7.12 -1.53
CA GLY A 457 -0.57 5.91 -1.96
C GLY A 457 -1.40 5.25 -0.88
N SER A 458 -1.83 4.03 -1.15
CA SER A 458 -2.62 3.21 -0.25
C SER A 458 -2.32 1.72 -0.38
N ILE A 459 -2.61 0.96 0.67
CA ILE A 459 -2.57 -0.50 0.72
C ILE A 459 -3.88 -1.07 1.25
N ASN A 460 -4.36 -2.15 0.62
CA ASN A 460 -5.42 -2.99 1.15
C ASN A 460 -4.81 -4.24 1.80
N TYR A 461 -4.93 -4.39 3.11
CA TYR A 461 -4.33 -5.52 3.83
C TYR A 461 -4.94 -6.89 3.51
N ASP A 462 -6.20 -6.95 3.09
CA ASP A 462 -6.87 -8.22 2.75
C ASP A 462 -6.47 -8.71 1.36
N THR A 463 -6.48 -7.81 0.38
CA THR A 463 -6.11 -8.18 -0.99
C THR A 463 -4.62 -8.06 -1.26
N GLY A 464 -3.87 -7.35 -0.43
CA GLY A 464 -2.48 -6.96 -0.67
C GLY A 464 -2.28 -6.01 -1.84
N PHE A 465 -3.36 -5.43 -2.36
CA PHE A 465 -3.31 -4.47 -3.45
C PHE A 465 -2.72 -3.15 -2.95
N ILE A 466 -1.76 -2.62 -3.70
CA ILE A 466 -1.19 -1.30 -3.45
C ILE A 466 -1.44 -0.39 -4.64
N SER A 467 -1.50 0.92 -4.36
CA SER A 467 -1.34 1.95 -5.37
C SER A 467 -0.52 3.08 -4.80
N PHE A 468 0.47 3.57 -5.54
CA PHE A 468 1.32 4.68 -5.11
C PHE A 468 1.86 5.47 -6.29
N THR A 469 2.38 6.67 -6.01
CA THR A 469 3.11 7.50 -6.97
C THR A 469 4.51 7.82 -6.41
N ASP A 470 5.53 7.64 -7.24
CA ASP A 470 6.92 7.98 -6.93
C ASP A 470 7.70 8.31 -8.21
N ASN A 471 8.99 7.97 -8.28
CA ASN A 471 9.86 8.25 -9.43
C ASN A 471 9.33 7.67 -10.76
N TYR A 472 9.67 8.37 -11.85
CA TYR A 472 9.41 7.97 -13.22
C TYR A 472 10.00 6.60 -13.53
N ARG A 473 9.19 5.65 -14.00
CA ARG A 473 9.63 4.36 -14.54
C ARG A 473 10.73 3.67 -13.70
N THR A 474 10.51 3.61 -12.39
CA THR A 474 11.44 3.01 -11.42
C THR A 474 10.99 1.61 -11.04
N GLU A 475 11.95 0.70 -10.96
CA GLU A 475 11.75 -0.53 -10.17
C GLU A 475 11.77 -0.19 -8.68
N PHE A 476 11.24 -1.11 -7.90
CA PHE A 476 11.12 -0.95 -6.46
C PHE A 476 11.15 -2.31 -5.77
N VAL A 477 11.64 -2.29 -4.53
CA VAL A 477 11.53 -3.43 -3.63
C VAL A 477 10.42 -3.17 -2.62
N VAL A 478 9.82 -4.26 -2.14
CA VAL A 478 8.80 -4.23 -1.09
C VAL A 478 9.20 -5.09 0.09
N GLY A 479 8.71 -4.74 1.27
CA GLY A 479 8.75 -5.63 2.42
C GLY A 479 7.46 -5.52 3.23
N TYR A 480 7.08 -6.64 3.86
CA TYR A 480 5.83 -6.78 4.60
C TYR A 480 5.80 -8.09 5.40
N ASN A 481 4.94 -8.15 6.42
CA ASN A 481 4.72 -9.36 7.22
C ASN A 481 3.39 -10.03 6.84
N VAL A 482 3.39 -11.36 6.80
CA VAL A 482 2.22 -12.22 6.49
C VAL A 482 2.12 -13.37 7.49
N LEU A 483 1.05 -14.17 7.36
CA LEU A 483 0.80 -15.38 8.14
C LEU A 483 0.68 -15.12 9.65
N SER A 484 0.32 -13.90 10.04
CA SER A 484 0.14 -13.53 11.44
C SER A 484 -1.34 -13.45 11.80
N ALA A 485 -1.65 -13.74 13.06
CA ALA A 485 -2.99 -13.51 13.62
C ALA A 485 -3.49 -12.07 13.41
N MET A 486 -2.59 -11.08 13.34
CA MET A 486 -2.95 -9.67 13.11
C MET A 486 -3.15 -9.30 11.64
N ALA A 487 -2.90 -10.22 10.70
CA ALA A 487 -2.89 -9.93 9.27
C ALA A 487 -4.29 -9.72 8.67
N GLY A 488 -4.32 -9.01 7.55
CA GLY A 488 -5.53 -8.87 6.72
C GLY A 488 -6.56 -7.90 7.29
N LYS A 489 -7.80 -8.00 6.80
CA LYS A 489 -8.96 -7.28 7.36
C LYS A 489 -9.35 -7.80 8.75
N MET A 490 -10.26 -7.09 9.42
CA MET A 490 -10.90 -7.62 10.63
C MET A 490 -11.78 -8.82 10.26
N LYS A 491 -11.51 -9.96 10.90
CA LYS A 491 -12.18 -11.24 10.72
C LYS A 491 -12.82 -11.67 12.06
N THR A 492 -14.05 -12.18 12.00
CA THR A 492 -14.80 -12.67 13.18
C THR A 492 -15.31 -14.10 13.03
N ALA A 493 -15.00 -14.78 11.92
CA ALA A 493 -15.50 -16.13 11.67
C ALA A 493 -14.89 -17.11 12.68
N THR A 494 -15.61 -18.16 13.08
CA THR A 494 -15.16 -19.09 14.13
C THR A 494 -13.74 -19.61 13.94
N ALA A 495 -13.33 -19.87 12.70
CA ALA A 495 -12.00 -20.37 12.34
C ALA A 495 -10.97 -19.26 12.02
N THR A 496 -11.38 -17.99 11.89
CA THR A 496 -10.49 -16.90 11.45
C THR A 496 -10.85 -15.61 12.20
N LYS A 497 -10.29 -15.38 13.39
CA LYS A 497 -10.65 -14.23 14.26
C LYS A 497 -9.44 -13.39 14.62
N ASN A 498 -9.43 -12.11 14.29
CA ASN A 498 -8.33 -11.21 14.67
C ASN A 498 -8.79 -9.89 15.29
N THR A 499 -10.01 -9.89 15.81
CA THR A 499 -10.65 -8.74 16.44
C THR A 499 -11.40 -9.21 17.68
N LEU A 500 -11.70 -8.28 18.58
CA LEU A 500 -12.59 -8.46 19.71
C LEU A 500 -13.86 -9.21 19.31
N ILE A 501 -14.21 -10.28 20.04
CA ILE A 501 -15.35 -11.16 19.75
C ILE A 501 -16.62 -10.56 20.33
N SER A 502 -16.59 -10.22 21.62
CA SER A 502 -17.71 -9.59 22.30
C SER A 502 -17.27 -8.73 23.48
N ILE A 503 -18.16 -7.82 23.86
CA ILE A 503 -18.13 -7.10 25.12
C ILE A 503 -19.27 -7.62 25.97
N GLU A 504 -18.95 -7.98 27.20
CA GLU A 504 -19.88 -8.52 28.18
C GLU A 504 -19.82 -7.66 29.45
N ALA A 505 -20.90 -7.64 30.22
CA ALA A 505 -20.92 -6.86 31.44
C ALA A 505 -21.89 -7.43 32.49
N ARG A 506 -21.62 -7.08 33.75
CA ARG A 506 -22.57 -7.22 34.86
C ARG A 506 -22.45 -6.05 35.83
N SER A 507 -23.51 -5.82 36.61
CA SER A 507 -23.48 -4.92 37.75
C SER A 507 -22.65 -5.52 38.87
N MET A 508 -21.80 -4.72 39.50
CA MET A 508 -21.11 -5.09 40.74
C MET A 508 -21.99 -4.86 41.98
N ASN A 509 -23.24 -4.42 41.79
CA ASN A 509 -24.17 -4.12 42.87
C ASN A 509 -25.37 -5.06 42.86
N GLU A 510 -25.57 -5.77 43.97
CA GLU A 510 -26.65 -6.75 44.14
C GLU A 510 -28.08 -6.15 44.09
N LYS A 511 -28.23 -4.84 44.28
CA LYS A 511 -29.54 -4.17 44.44
C LYS A 511 -29.85 -3.18 43.33
N VAL A 512 -28.88 -2.85 42.48
CA VAL A 512 -29.02 -1.82 41.45
C VAL A 512 -28.46 -2.34 40.15
N ASP A 513 -29.31 -2.39 39.12
CA ASP A 513 -28.87 -2.69 37.77
C ASP A 513 -27.89 -1.62 37.27
N GLY A 514 -26.84 -2.09 36.62
CA GLY A 514 -25.89 -1.23 35.95
C GLY A 514 -26.41 -0.79 34.58
N LYS A 515 -25.87 0.32 34.06
CA LYS A 515 -26.25 0.84 32.74
C LYS A 515 -25.01 1.13 31.89
N LEU A 516 -24.86 0.38 30.81
CA LEU A 516 -23.73 0.52 29.88
C LEU A 516 -24.19 1.13 28.56
N ARG A 517 -23.43 2.09 28.06
CA ARG A 517 -23.60 2.65 26.71
C ARG A 517 -22.44 2.20 25.84
N ILE A 518 -22.75 1.58 24.70
CA ILE A 518 -21.79 1.24 23.65
C ILE A 518 -22.01 2.17 22.47
N VAL A 519 -20.93 2.78 21.99
CA VAL A 519 -20.93 3.54 20.74
C VAL A 519 -19.89 2.93 19.81
N THR A 520 -20.28 2.61 18.59
CA THR A 520 -19.38 2.06 17.56
C THR A 520 -19.22 3.02 16.40
N TYR A 521 -18.07 2.92 15.75
CA TYR A 521 -17.67 3.82 14.68
C TYR A 521 -17.27 3.06 13.42
N SER A 522 -17.58 3.62 12.25
CA SER A 522 -17.19 3.09 10.92
C SER A 522 -16.24 4.03 10.18
#